data_AF-A0A3D1R6X6-F1
#
_entry.id   AF-A0A3D1R6X6-F1
#
_cell.length_a   1.000
_cell.length_b   1.000
_cell.length_c   1.000
_cell.angle_alpha   90.00
_cell.angle_beta   90.00
_cell.angle_gamma   90.00
#
_symmetry.space_group_name_H-M   'P 1'
#
loop_
_entity.id
_entity.type
_entity.pdbx_description
1 polymer ?
#
loop_
_entity_poly.entity_id
_entity_poly.type
_entity_poly.pdbx_seq_one_letter_code
_entity_poly.pdbx_strand_id
1 'polypeptide(L)'
;MRQMTFLALLALTAAGCFYPAERGKMLEERLDRLEADNRELESALQAQKERLEAQIPKLDAQVALVKQTLDALDKSARRTGADIGIQVEQLQADLATLRGKLEESVFKLTEVQTALAELKEPGTKPATAGAAQGGEPAPVEKKPEPIEKPTDKKAFADLVVKRLQEAPAEGRSLAGEWLRKYPTDALAARIHYELGASYFAEKNCRGALAEFGTLIKPDAPKSFAKSEWAPEALLKSSECFDALKMREEARLALEEIVNTYPKSPAAKTAKAKLTSYKTPKKGKGR
;
A
#
# COMPACT_ATOMS: atom_id res chain seq x y z
N MET A 1 -99.52 -31.03 -23.66
CA MET A 1 -98.70 -30.51 -22.54
C MET A 1 -97.60 -31.44 -22.03
N ARG A 2 -97.49 -32.71 -22.47
CA ARG A 2 -96.54 -33.70 -21.90
C ARG A 2 -95.21 -33.86 -22.65
N GLN A 3 -95.05 -33.21 -23.82
CA GLN A 3 -93.82 -33.27 -24.63
C GLN A 3 -92.86 -32.09 -24.42
N MET A 4 -93.33 -30.96 -23.89
CA MET A 4 -92.46 -29.80 -23.61
C MET A 4 -91.64 -29.96 -22.32
N THR A 5 -92.00 -30.88 -21.43
CA THR A 5 -91.26 -31.14 -20.19
C THR A 5 -90.06 -32.07 -20.38
N PHE A 6 -90.06 -32.94 -21.40
CA PHE A 6 -88.92 -33.83 -21.69
C PHE A 6 -87.76 -33.12 -22.38
N LEU A 7 -88.04 -32.08 -23.18
CA LEU A 7 -87.01 -31.26 -23.83
C LEU A 7 -86.26 -30.34 -22.85
N ALA A 8 -86.89 -29.94 -21.75
CA ALA A 8 -86.26 -29.13 -20.72
C ALA A 8 -85.31 -29.93 -19.81
N LEU A 9 -85.51 -31.26 -19.68
CA LEU A 9 -84.67 -32.10 -18.82
C LEU A 9 -83.37 -32.57 -19.50
N LEU A 10 -83.31 -32.57 -20.84
CA LEU A 10 -82.11 -32.97 -21.61
C LEU A 10 -81.09 -31.83 -21.76
N ALA A 11 -81.52 -30.57 -21.57
CA ALA A 11 -80.65 -29.40 -21.70
C ALA A 11 -79.84 -29.08 -20.44
N LEU A 12 -80.17 -29.68 -19.29
CA LEU A 12 -79.55 -29.37 -18.00
C LEU A 12 -78.34 -30.25 -17.64
N THR A 13 -78.08 -31.33 -18.38
CA THR A 13 -76.92 -32.24 -18.15
C THR A 13 -75.70 -31.91 -18.99
N ALA A 14 -75.79 -30.93 -19.90
CA ALA A 14 -74.68 -30.50 -20.77
C ALA A 14 -73.86 -29.32 -20.20
N ALA A 15 -74.11 -28.89 -18.97
CA ALA A 15 -73.29 -27.90 -18.27
C ALA A 15 -72.13 -28.54 -17.48
N GLY A 16 -71.60 -29.67 -17.95
CA GLY A 16 -70.28 -30.11 -17.53
C GLY A 16 -69.27 -29.08 -18.01
N CYS A 17 -68.35 -28.65 -17.14
CA CYS A 17 -67.27 -27.71 -17.46
C CYS A 17 -66.51 -28.14 -18.72
N PHE A 18 -66.98 -27.71 -19.89
CA PHE A 18 -66.38 -28.03 -21.17
C PHE A 18 -65.15 -27.15 -21.31
N TYR A 19 -64.02 -27.69 -20.85
CA TYR A 19 -62.73 -27.07 -21.06
C TYR A 19 -62.45 -27.07 -22.57
N PRO A 20 -62.31 -25.90 -23.22
CA PRO A 20 -62.12 -25.86 -24.66
C PRO A 20 -60.82 -26.57 -25.02
N ALA A 21 -60.86 -27.50 -25.97
CA ALA A 21 -59.71 -28.32 -26.40
C ALA A 21 -58.47 -27.49 -26.78
N GLU A 22 -58.67 -26.28 -27.29
CA GLU A 22 -57.61 -25.29 -27.55
C GLU A 22 -56.82 -24.87 -26.31
N ARG A 23 -57.49 -24.68 -25.17
CA ARG A 23 -56.77 -24.36 -23.92
C ARG A 23 -56.01 -25.55 -23.36
N GLY A 24 -56.48 -26.78 -23.62
CA GLY A 24 -55.78 -28.01 -23.23
C GLY A 24 -54.45 -28.15 -23.99
N LYS A 25 -54.48 -27.94 -25.31
CA LYS A 25 -53.28 -27.95 -26.15
C LYS A 25 -52.25 -26.88 -25.75
N MET A 26 -52.70 -25.68 -25.40
CA MET A 26 -51.80 -24.63 -24.90
C MET A 26 -51.16 -24.97 -23.55
N LEU A 27 -51.85 -25.74 -22.70
CA LEU A 27 -51.28 -26.20 -21.43
C LEU A 27 -50.27 -27.32 -21.65
N GLU A 28 -50.54 -28.25 -22.55
CA GLU A 28 -49.62 -29.31 -22.96
C GLU A 28 -48.35 -28.71 -23.58
N GLU A 29 -48.46 -27.76 -24.51
CA GLU A 29 -47.29 -27.09 -25.10
C GLU A 29 -46.45 -26.34 -24.05
N ARG A 30 -47.10 -25.75 -23.04
CA ARG A 30 -46.39 -25.10 -21.92
C ARG A 30 -45.72 -26.10 -21.00
N LEU A 31 -46.34 -27.25 -20.74
CA LEU A 31 -45.76 -28.34 -19.98
C LEU A 31 -44.53 -28.89 -20.70
N ASP A 32 -44.62 -29.15 -22.00
CA ASP A 32 -43.49 -29.62 -22.82
C ASP A 32 -42.33 -28.62 -22.82
N ARG A 33 -42.62 -27.31 -22.95
CA ARG A 33 -41.60 -26.26 -22.81
C ARG A 33 -40.99 -26.22 -21.41
N LEU A 34 -41.81 -26.31 -20.37
CA LEU A 34 -41.32 -26.26 -18.99
C LEU A 34 -40.46 -27.49 -18.65
N GLU A 35 -40.79 -28.66 -19.20
CA GLU A 35 -39.97 -29.86 -19.09
C GLU A 35 -38.66 -29.73 -19.86
N ALA A 36 -38.68 -29.14 -21.06
CA ALA A 36 -37.48 -28.84 -21.83
C ALA A 36 -36.56 -27.85 -21.10
N ASP A 37 -37.11 -26.75 -20.59
CA ASP A 37 -36.40 -25.74 -19.83
C ASP A 37 -35.79 -26.33 -18.54
N ASN A 38 -36.54 -27.19 -17.82
CA ASN A 38 -36.01 -27.87 -16.64
C ASN A 38 -34.83 -28.78 -16.97
N ARG A 39 -34.90 -29.57 -18.06
CA ARG A 39 -33.80 -30.43 -18.50
C ARG A 39 -32.58 -29.61 -18.91
N GLU A 40 -32.78 -28.48 -19.58
CA GLU A 40 -31.69 -27.55 -19.91
C GLU A 40 -31.04 -27.00 -18.64
N LEU A 41 -31.85 -26.56 -17.67
CA LEU A 41 -31.38 -26.01 -16.40
C LEU A 41 -30.58 -27.05 -15.59
N GLU A 42 -31.07 -28.29 -15.52
CA GLU A 42 -30.38 -29.41 -14.87
C GLU A 42 -29.03 -29.70 -15.53
N SER A 43 -28.98 -29.71 -16.87
CA SER A 43 -27.73 -29.91 -17.62
C SER A 43 -26.72 -28.77 -17.39
N ALA A 44 -27.19 -27.52 -17.33
CA ALA A 44 -26.37 -26.35 -17.06
C ALA A 44 -25.83 -26.35 -15.63
N LEU A 45 -26.66 -26.76 -14.65
CA LEU A 45 -26.25 -26.92 -13.26
C LEU A 45 -25.19 -28.01 -13.11
N GLN A 46 -25.35 -29.13 -13.82
CA GLN A 46 -24.38 -30.22 -13.81
C GLN A 46 -23.05 -29.79 -14.41
N ALA A 47 -23.07 -29.09 -15.55
CA ALA A 47 -21.86 -28.53 -16.16
C ALA A 47 -21.16 -27.49 -15.25
N GLN A 48 -21.93 -26.68 -14.51
CA GLN A 48 -21.39 -25.77 -13.50
C GLN A 48 -20.71 -26.52 -12.36
N LYS A 49 -21.33 -27.58 -11.83
CA LYS A 49 -20.74 -28.42 -10.77
C LYS A 49 -19.42 -29.03 -11.22
N GLU A 50 -19.37 -29.63 -12.40
CA GLU A 50 -18.15 -30.21 -12.96
C GLU A 50 -17.05 -29.15 -13.15
N ARG A 51 -17.42 -27.95 -13.62
CA ARG A 51 -16.49 -26.82 -13.76
C ARG A 51 -15.96 -26.33 -12.41
N LEU A 52 -16.77 -26.37 -11.36
CA LEU A 52 -16.38 -25.99 -10.00
C LEU A 52 -15.46 -27.05 -9.39
N GLU A 53 -15.82 -28.32 -9.52
CA GLU A 53 -15.01 -29.47 -9.08
C GLU A 53 -13.64 -29.49 -9.77
N ALA A 54 -13.57 -29.13 -11.05
CA ALA A 54 -12.30 -28.99 -11.77
C ALA A 54 -11.45 -27.79 -11.33
N GLN A 55 -12.03 -26.79 -10.66
CA GLN A 55 -11.32 -25.63 -10.13
C GLN A 55 -10.75 -25.84 -8.73
N ILE A 56 -11.42 -26.65 -7.89
CA ILE A 56 -10.95 -27.00 -6.54
C ILE A 56 -9.48 -27.45 -6.52
N PRO A 57 -9.02 -28.43 -7.32
CA PRO A 57 -7.63 -28.87 -7.27
C PRO A 57 -6.64 -27.79 -7.75
N LYS A 58 -7.07 -26.87 -8.62
CA LYS A 58 -6.23 -25.73 -9.04
C LYS A 58 -6.05 -24.73 -7.91
N LEU A 59 -7.11 -24.46 -7.14
CA LEU A 59 -7.02 -23.61 -5.96
C LEU A 59 -6.15 -24.26 -4.88
N ASP A 60 -6.29 -25.57 -4.64
CA ASP A 60 -5.45 -26.28 -3.67
C ASP A 60 -3.98 -26.25 -4.05
N ALA A 61 -3.65 -26.42 -5.34
CA ALA A 61 -2.28 -26.28 -5.85
C ALA A 61 -1.73 -24.86 -5.65
N GLN A 62 -2.55 -23.83 -5.88
CA GLN A 62 -2.15 -22.44 -5.64
C GLN A 62 -1.94 -22.15 -4.15
N VAL A 63 -2.81 -22.66 -3.28
CA VAL A 63 -2.67 -22.52 -1.82
C VAL A 63 -1.41 -23.23 -1.33
N ALA A 64 -1.12 -24.43 -1.84
CA ALA A 64 0.11 -25.16 -1.51
C ALA A 64 1.36 -24.39 -1.96
N LEU A 65 1.34 -23.81 -3.17
CA LEU A 65 2.42 -22.97 -3.67
C LEU A 65 2.62 -21.73 -2.80
N VAL A 66 1.54 -21.03 -2.45
CA VAL A 66 1.62 -19.83 -1.59
C VAL A 66 2.21 -20.20 -0.22
N LYS A 67 1.76 -21.28 0.40
CA LYS A 67 2.33 -21.77 1.67
C LYS A 67 3.83 -22.07 1.53
N GLN A 68 4.24 -22.75 0.46
CA GLN A 68 5.65 -23.04 0.21
C GLN A 68 6.48 -21.76 0.03
N THR A 69 5.95 -20.76 -0.67
CA THR A 69 6.63 -19.47 -0.81
C THR A 69 6.77 -18.74 0.52
N LEU A 70 5.72 -18.75 1.36
CA LEU A 70 5.77 -18.14 2.69
C LEU A 70 6.81 -18.83 3.59
N ASP A 71 6.87 -20.17 3.59
CA ASP A 71 7.87 -20.92 4.35
C ASP A 71 9.30 -20.65 3.86
N ALA A 72 9.48 -20.51 2.54
CA ALA A 72 10.78 -20.16 1.96
C ALA A 72 11.20 -18.72 2.35
N LEU A 73 10.25 -17.79 2.36
CA LEU A 73 10.49 -16.41 2.78
C LEU A 73 10.79 -16.31 4.28
N ASP A 74 10.08 -17.03 5.15
CA ASP A 74 10.33 -17.03 6.60
C ASP A 74 11.72 -17.58 6.92
N LYS A 75 12.11 -18.70 6.29
CA LYS A 75 13.47 -19.27 6.43
C LYS A 75 14.55 -18.31 5.93
N SER A 76 14.31 -17.64 4.80
CA SER A 76 15.23 -16.64 4.27
C SER A 76 15.36 -15.44 5.21
N ALA A 77 14.25 -14.90 5.70
CA ALA A 77 14.22 -13.77 6.62
C ALA A 77 14.94 -14.06 7.95
N ARG A 78 14.75 -15.27 8.52
CA ARG A 78 15.49 -15.70 9.72
C ARG A 78 16.99 -15.83 9.46
N ARG A 79 17.39 -16.37 8.32
CA ARG A 79 18.79 -16.48 7.92
C ARG A 79 19.44 -15.10 7.75
N THR A 80 18.78 -14.20 7.01
CA THR A 80 19.26 -12.82 6.85
C THR A 80 19.34 -12.08 8.18
N GLY A 81 18.37 -12.30 9.09
CA GLY A 81 18.42 -11.73 10.44
C GLY A 81 19.64 -12.18 11.25
N ALA A 82 20.00 -13.46 11.18
CA ALA A 82 21.22 -13.99 11.81
C ALA A 82 22.50 -13.45 11.15
N ASP A 83 22.55 -13.38 9.82
CA ASP A 83 23.69 -12.84 9.06
C ASP A 83 23.93 -11.35 9.36
N ILE A 84 22.87 -10.57 9.62
CA ILE A 84 22.95 -9.17 10.03
C ILE A 84 23.47 -9.06 11.47
N GLY A 85 23.02 -9.92 12.39
CA GLY A 85 23.52 -9.95 13.77
C GLY A 85 25.04 -10.18 13.84
N ILE A 86 25.54 -11.16 13.07
CA ILE A 86 26.98 -11.44 12.98
C ILE A 86 27.76 -10.26 12.39
N GLN A 87 27.23 -9.59 11.36
CA GLN A 87 27.87 -8.40 10.79
C GLN A 87 27.93 -7.23 11.78
N VAL A 88 26.90 -7.03 12.60
CA VAL A 88 26.89 -5.99 13.63
C VAL A 88 27.93 -6.29 14.71
N GLU A 89 28.03 -7.53 15.19
CA GLU A 89 29.06 -7.94 16.15
C GLU A 89 30.47 -7.78 15.58
N GLN A 90 30.68 -8.15 14.31
CA GLN A 90 31.96 -7.97 13.63
C GLN A 90 32.33 -6.49 13.48
N LEU A 91 31.39 -5.63 13.09
CA LEU A 91 31.61 -4.18 13.00
C LEU A 91 31.92 -3.55 14.36
N GLN A 92 31.31 -4.04 15.44
CA GLN A 92 31.64 -3.60 16.79
C GLN A 92 33.06 -4.01 17.21
N ALA A 93 33.49 -5.22 16.86
CA ALA A 93 34.85 -5.69 17.11
C ALA A 93 35.90 -4.91 16.29
N ASP A 94 35.60 -4.61 15.03
CA ASP A 94 36.45 -3.78 14.18
C ASP A 94 36.57 -2.35 14.72
N LEU A 95 35.47 -1.76 15.22
CA LEU A 95 35.49 -0.45 15.88
C LEU A 95 36.36 -0.45 17.15
N ALA A 96 36.29 -1.49 17.98
CA ALA A 96 37.14 -1.62 19.16
C ALA A 96 38.62 -1.71 18.76
N THR A 97 38.93 -2.47 17.71
CA THR A 97 40.30 -2.61 17.18
C THR A 97 40.83 -1.29 16.61
N LEU A 98 39.99 -0.56 15.87
CA LEU A 98 40.37 0.75 15.31
C LEU A 98 40.62 1.79 16.41
N ARG A 99 39.83 1.77 17.50
CA ARG A 99 40.10 2.61 18.67
C ARG A 99 41.45 2.30 19.31
N GLY A 100 41.77 1.03 19.51
CA GLY A 100 43.09 0.63 20.02
C GLY A 100 44.24 1.08 19.13
N LYS A 101 44.11 0.95 17.80
CA LYS A 101 45.11 1.46 16.84
C LYS A 101 45.23 2.99 16.86
N LEU A 102 44.13 3.70 17.10
CA LEU A 102 44.14 5.15 17.22
C LEU A 102 44.88 5.58 18.49
N GLU A 103 44.59 4.95 19.63
CA GLU A 103 45.29 5.18 20.89
C GLU A 103 46.80 4.91 20.77
N GLU A 104 47.18 3.81 20.12
CA GLU A 104 48.59 3.50 19.83
C GLU A 104 49.25 4.56 18.94
N SER A 105 48.55 5.04 17.93
CA SER A 105 49.08 6.07 17.02
C SER A 105 49.22 7.43 17.70
N VAL A 106 48.27 7.81 18.56
CA VAL A 106 48.34 9.02 19.40
C VAL A 106 49.52 8.93 20.36
N PHE A 107 49.74 7.76 20.97
CA PHE A 107 50.89 7.54 21.85
C PHE A 107 52.21 7.71 21.10
N LYS A 108 52.37 7.05 19.94
CA LYS A 108 53.58 7.18 19.08
C LYS A 108 53.82 8.61 18.62
N LEU A 109 52.76 9.35 18.26
CA LEU A 109 52.86 10.77 17.90
C LEU A 109 53.32 11.62 19.08
N THR A 110 52.81 11.34 20.28
CA THR A 110 53.21 12.03 21.51
C THR A 110 54.69 11.78 21.82
N GLU A 111 55.15 10.52 21.70
CA GLU A 111 56.55 10.13 21.92
C GLU A 111 57.49 10.83 20.94
N VAL A 112 57.15 10.84 19.64
CA VAL A 112 57.90 11.57 18.61
C VAL A 112 57.91 13.07 18.88
N GLN A 113 56.80 13.64 19.34
CA GLN A 113 56.71 15.06 19.68
C GLN A 113 57.59 15.42 20.89
N THR A 114 57.63 14.58 21.93
CA THR A 114 58.56 14.75 23.06
C THR A 114 60.02 14.60 22.64
N ALA A 115 60.36 13.58 21.84
CA ALA A 115 61.72 13.43 21.33
C ALA A 115 62.14 14.63 20.47
N LEU A 116 61.24 15.14 19.62
CA LEU A 116 61.51 16.33 18.81
C LEU A 116 61.66 17.60 19.66
N ALA A 117 60.96 17.70 20.80
CA ALA A 117 61.12 18.79 21.75
C ALA A 117 62.46 18.70 22.50
N GLU A 118 62.90 17.50 22.87
CA GLU A 118 64.20 17.27 23.51
C GLU A 118 65.38 17.54 22.57
N LEU A 119 65.22 17.28 21.27
CA LEU A 119 66.23 17.62 20.26
C LEU A 119 66.32 19.14 19.95
N LYS A 120 65.38 19.97 20.43
CA LYS A 120 65.24 21.37 20.00
C LYS A 120 65.67 22.44 21.02
N GLU A 121 66.33 22.11 22.13
CA GLU A 121 66.91 23.13 23.02
C GLU A 121 68.42 22.94 23.19
N PRO A 122 69.19 24.04 23.02
CA PRO A 122 69.71 24.68 24.21
C PRO A 122 69.23 26.13 24.32
N GLY A 123 68.40 26.39 25.33
CA GLY A 123 68.05 27.73 25.81
C GLY A 123 66.99 28.41 24.95
N THR A 124 65.82 28.71 25.50
CA THR A 124 65.53 29.93 26.30
C THR A 124 64.06 29.90 26.73
N LYS A 125 63.75 30.25 27.99
CA LYS A 125 62.37 30.63 28.41
C LYS A 125 61.83 31.74 27.50
N PRO A 126 60.49 31.82 27.31
CA PRO A 126 59.78 32.90 28.00
C PRO A 126 58.36 32.55 28.50
N ALA A 127 57.87 33.49 29.31
CA ALA A 127 56.62 33.52 30.04
C ALA A 127 55.38 33.89 29.20
N THR A 128 54.21 33.47 29.73
CA THR A 128 52.87 34.13 29.70
C THR A 128 52.25 34.55 28.36
N ALA A 129 51.12 33.91 28.00
CA ALA A 129 49.74 34.44 28.20
C ALA A 129 48.75 33.96 27.11
N GLY A 130 47.61 33.40 27.56
CA GLY A 130 46.28 33.68 27.00
C GLY A 130 45.71 32.75 25.93
N ALA A 131 44.81 31.83 26.32
CA ALA A 131 43.49 31.68 25.69
C ALA A 131 42.60 30.76 26.56
N ALA A 132 41.37 31.20 26.78
CA ALA A 132 40.34 30.58 27.58
C ALA A 132 39.88 29.21 27.08
N GLN A 133 39.51 28.31 28.00
CA GLN A 133 38.19 27.66 28.08
C GLN A 133 38.23 26.57 29.13
N GLY A 134 37.82 26.92 30.36
CA GLY A 134 37.20 25.97 31.26
C GLY A 134 35.80 25.69 30.72
N GLY A 135 35.60 24.49 30.22
CA GLY A 135 34.33 23.98 29.71
C GLY A 135 34.33 22.47 29.84
N GLU A 136 33.41 22.00 30.68
CA GLU A 136 33.00 20.63 30.98
C GLU A 136 32.85 19.73 29.71
N PRO A 137 32.89 18.39 29.85
CA PRO A 137 33.22 17.43 28.79
C PRO A 137 32.09 17.25 27.77
N ALA A 138 32.46 16.88 26.54
CA ALA A 138 31.53 16.43 25.51
C ALA A 138 32.20 15.34 24.63
N PRO A 139 31.44 14.46 23.94
CA PRO A 139 30.00 14.21 24.02
C PRO A 139 29.64 12.72 24.23
N VAL A 140 28.78 12.48 25.21
CA VAL A 140 27.89 11.31 25.23
C VAL A 140 26.93 11.42 24.04
N GLU A 141 26.60 10.28 23.44
CA GLU A 141 25.58 10.08 22.41
C GLU A 141 24.45 11.13 22.44
N LYS A 142 24.26 11.84 21.32
CA LYS A 142 23.02 12.58 21.08
C LYS A 142 21.87 11.58 20.98
N LYS A 143 21.27 11.27 22.13
CA LYS A 143 19.84 11.00 22.24
C LYS A 143 19.13 12.14 21.49
N PRO A 144 18.21 11.86 20.55
CA PRO A 144 17.55 12.93 19.82
C PRO A 144 16.88 13.86 20.82
N GLU A 145 17.22 15.15 20.74
CA GLU A 145 16.65 16.20 21.57
C GLU A 145 15.12 16.07 21.56
N PRO A 146 14.43 16.21 22.70
CA PRO A 146 12.98 16.20 22.73
C PRO A 146 12.48 17.35 21.88
N ILE A 147 12.07 17.03 20.66
CA ILE A 147 11.34 17.97 19.80
C ILE A 147 10.15 18.43 20.64
N GLU A 148 10.04 19.73 20.94
CA GLU A 148 8.89 20.28 21.65
C GLU A 148 7.65 19.97 20.81
N LYS A 149 6.96 18.88 21.17
CA LYS A 149 5.78 18.40 20.46
C LYS A 149 4.67 19.40 20.77
N PRO A 150 4.17 20.16 19.78
CA PRO A 150 3.05 21.03 20.02
C PRO A 150 1.89 20.19 20.56
N THR A 151 1.24 20.65 21.63
CA THR A 151 0.10 19.94 22.22
C THR A 151 -1.08 19.96 21.23
N ASP A 152 -1.13 20.97 20.36
CA ASP A 152 -2.07 21.11 19.27
C ASP A 152 -1.81 20.11 18.13
N LYS A 153 -2.83 19.31 17.82
CA LYS A 153 -2.80 18.29 16.75
C LYS A 153 -2.35 18.85 15.41
N LYS A 154 -2.85 20.03 15.05
CA LYS A 154 -2.57 20.70 13.77
C LYS A 154 -1.12 21.20 13.72
N ALA A 155 -0.64 21.85 14.78
CA ALA A 155 0.74 22.30 14.86
C ALA A 155 1.73 21.13 14.85
N PHE A 156 1.39 20.01 15.51
CA PHE A 156 2.21 18.80 15.41
C PHE A 156 2.19 18.21 13.99
N ALA A 157 1.03 18.19 13.31
CA ALA A 157 0.95 17.76 11.92
C ALA A 157 1.81 18.65 11.00
N ASP A 158 1.74 19.97 11.15
CA ASP A 158 2.53 20.90 10.36
C ASP A 158 4.04 20.73 10.61
N LEU A 159 4.45 20.48 11.86
CA LEU A 159 5.83 20.13 12.20
C LEU A 159 6.28 18.84 11.52
N VAL A 160 5.44 17.80 11.50
CA VAL A 160 5.74 16.54 10.81
C VAL A 160 5.98 16.80 9.32
N VAL A 161 5.08 17.54 8.67
CA VAL A 161 5.20 17.84 7.23
C VAL A 161 6.48 18.63 6.95
N LYS A 162 6.79 19.64 7.76
CA LYS A 162 8.04 20.40 7.63
C LYS A 162 9.26 19.50 7.74
N ARG A 163 9.29 18.62 8.74
CA ARG A 163 10.41 17.68 8.94
C ARG A 163 10.50 16.64 7.84
N LEU A 164 9.39 16.19 7.25
CA LEU A 164 9.42 15.27 6.11
C LEU A 164 10.11 15.89 4.87
N GLN A 165 10.07 17.22 4.74
CA GLN A 165 10.74 17.95 3.66
C GLN A 165 12.21 18.26 3.98
N GLU A 166 12.52 18.66 5.21
CA GLU A 166 13.89 19.04 5.63
C GLU A 166 14.77 17.82 5.97
N ALA A 167 14.23 16.85 6.70
CA ALA A 167 14.92 15.69 7.23
C ALA A 167 13.99 14.44 7.18
N PRO A 168 13.89 13.76 6.01
CA PRO A 168 12.93 12.69 5.77
C PRO A 168 12.91 11.58 6.84
N ALA A 169 14.07 11.15 7.32
CA ALA A 169 14.19 10.12 8.35
C ALA A 169 13.55 10.54 9.69
N GLU A 170 13.83 11.77 10.13
CA GLU A 170 13.22 12.33 11.35
C GLU A 170 11.73 12.59 11.16
N GLY A 171 11.34 13.15 10.01
CA GLY A 171 9.94 13.39 9.66
C GLY A 171 9.11 12.11 9.67
N ARG A 172 9.66 10.99 9.17
CA ARG A 172 9.01 9.67 9.20
C ARG A 172 8.80 9.15 10.62
N SER A 173 9.79 9.34 11.50
CA SER A 173 9.67 8.98 12.91
C SER A 173 8.52 9.77 13.58
N LEU A 174 8.50 11.09 13.39
CA LEU A 174 7.45 11.97 13.91
C LEU A 174 6.07 11.64 13.33
N ALA A 175 5.98 11.33 12.03
CA ALA A 175 4.74 10.93 11.39
C ALA A 175 4.19 9.64 12.00
N GLY A 176 5.04 8.66 12.25
CA GLY A 176 4.66 7.42 12.93
C GLY A 176 4.11 7.67 14.34
N GLU A 177 4.71 8.60 15.09
CA GLU A 177 4.17 9.01 16.40
C GLU A 177 2.82 9.71 16.29
N TRP A 178 2.67 10.63 15.32
CA TRP A 178 1.43 11.36 15.08
C TRP A 178 0.29 10.40 14.73
N LEU A 179 0.55 9.45 13.83
CA LEU A 179 -0.43 8.45 13.38
C LEU A 179 -0.81 7.45 14.47
N ARG A 180 0.12 7.10 15.37
CA ARG A 180 -0.21 6.28 16.55
C ARG A 180 -1.11 7.02 17.54
N LYS A 181 -0.89 8.32 17.71
CA LYS A 181 -1.66 9.14 18.64
C LYS A 181 -3.04 9.53 18.08
N TYR A 182 -3.14 9.73 16.77
CA TYR A 182 -4.34 10.22 16.09
C TYR A 182 -4.70 9.40 14.82
N PRO A 183 -4.93 8.08 14.94
CA PRO A 183 -5.07 7.19 13.78
C PRO A 183 -6.32 7.43 12.93
N THR A 184 -7.38 8.00 13.52
CA THR A 184 -8.69 8.21 12.87
C THR A 184 -8.96 9.67 12.53
N ASP A 185 -8.03 10.56 12.86
CA ASP A 185 -8.20 12.01 12.68
C ASP A 185 -8.16 12.37 11.18
N ALA A 186 -8.89 13.40 10.77
CA ALA A 186 -8.95 13.81 9.37
C ALA A 186 -7.57 14.24 8.83
N LEU A 187 -6.70 14.75 9.71
CA LEU A 187 -5.33 15.13 9.35
C LEU A 187 -4.41 13.92 9.11
N ALA A 188 -4.80 12.70 9.52
CA ALA A 188 -4.03 11.49 9.26
C ALA A 188 -3.88 11.23 7.75
N ALA A 189 -4.90 11.57 6.96
CA ALA A 189 -4.83 11.48 5.50
C ALA A 189 -3.70 12.37 4.94
N ARG A 190 -3.55 13.60 5.46
CA ARG A 190 -2.45 14.49 5.08
C ARG A 190 -1.10 13.89 5.45
N ILE A 191 -0.97 13.35 6.66
CA ILE A 191 0.31 12.77 7.12
C ILE A 191 0.72 11.57 6.28
N HIS A 192 -0.20 10.66 5.95
CA HIS A 192 0.09 9.55 5.05
C HIS A 192 0.45 10.00 3.64
N TYR A 193 -0.23 11.03 3.12
CA TYR A 193 0.14 11.61 1.83
C TYR A 193 1.56 12.17 1.84
N GLU A 194 1.93 12.93 2.86
CA GLU A 194 3.26 13.55 2.99
C GLU A 194 4.36 12.51 3.21
N LEU A 195 4.06 11.43 3.95
CA LEU A 195 4.93 10.25 4.05
C LEU A 195 5.19 9.62 2.68
N GLY A 196 4.13 9.38 1.91
CA GLY A 196 4.24 8.86 0.55
C GLY A 196 5.01 9.80 -0.37
N ALA A 197 4.78 11.11 -0.27
CA ALA A 197 5.48 12.14 -1.04
C ALA A 197 6.98 12.17 -0.69
N SER A 198 7.35 11.99 0.58
CA SER A 198 8.74 11.86 1.01
C SER A 198 9.42 10.64 0.37
N TYR A 199 8.78 9.47 0.36
CA TYR A 199 9.33 8.30 -0.33
C TYR A 199 9.41 8.49 -1.85
N PHE A 200 8.43 9.19 -2.44
CA PHE A 200 8.43 9.51 -3.86
C PHE A 200 9.59 10.42 -4.24
N ALA A 201 9.91 11.42 -3.41
CA ALA A 201 11.05 12.31 -3.60
C ALA A 201 12.39 11.55 -3.63
N GLU A 202 12.51 10.49 -2.83
CA GLU A 202 13.65 9.57 -2.81
C GLU A 202 13.63 8.54 -3.97
N LYS A 203 12.68 8.65 -4.91
CA LYS A 203 12.42 7.68 -5.98
C LYS A 203 12.05 6.27 -5.48
N ASN A 204 11.74 6.13 -4.19
CA ASN A 204 11.26 4.89 -3.61
C ASN A 204 9.76 4.74 -3.88
N CYS A 205 9.43 4.40 -5.13
CA CYS A 205 8.04 4.26 -5.58
C CYS A 205 7.28 3.16 -4.83
N ARG A 206 7.97 2.09 -4.41
CA ARG A 206 7.34 1.00 -3.63
C ARG A 206 6.92 1.48 -2.24
N GLY A 207 7.79 2.19 -1.53
CA GLY A 207 7.46 2.79 -0.23
C GLY A 207 6.36 3.84 -0.36
N ALA A 208 6.43 4.67 -1.41
CA ALA A 208 5.41 5.68 -1.68
C ALA A 208 4.02 5.06 -1.90
N LEU A 209 3.94 3.99 -2.70
CA LEU A 209 2.69 3.28 -2.96
C LEU A 209 2.10 2.64 -1.70
N ALA A 210 2.94 2.14 -0.79
CA ALA A 210 2.46 1.59 0.48
C ALA A 210 1.74 2.66 1.32
N GLU A 211 2.32 3.86 1.41
CA GLU A 211 1.73 4.98 2.15
C GLU A 211 0.51 5.57 1.45
N PHE A 212 0.58 5.83 0.13
CA PHE A 212 -0.57 6.32 -0.62
C PHE A 212 -1.74 5.34 -0.58
N GLY A 213 -1.45 4.03 -0.62
CA GLY A 213 -2.43 2.95 -0.49
C GLY A 213 -3.25 3.03 0.79
N THR A 214 -2.69 3.57 1.88
CA THR A 214 -3.41 3.70 3.16
C THR A 214 -4.60 4.65 3.10
N LEU A 215 -4.61 5.63 2.17
CA LEU A 215 -5.71 6.58 2.01
C LEU A 215 -6.90 6.00 1.23
N ILE A 216 -6.65 4.97 0.43
CA ILE A 216 -7.55 4.46 -0.62
C ILE A 216 -8.00 3.03 -0.38
N LYS A 217 -7.35 2.30 0.53
CA LYS A 217 -7.73 0.94 0.89
C LYS A 217 -9.17 0.89 1.46
N PRO A 218 -9.93 -0.21 1.23
CA PRO A 218 -11.33 -0.30 1.63
C PRO A 218 -11.58 -0.16 3.14
N ASP A 219 -10.60 -0.54 3.95
CA ASP A 219 -10.61 -0.46 5.41
C ASP A 219 -10.13 0.90 5.96
N ALA A 220 -9.74 1.84 5.08
CA ALA A 220 -9.37 3.19 5.48
C ALA A 220 -10.57 3.94 6.09
N PRO A 221 -10.35 4.84 7.04
CA PRO A 221 -11.39 5.74 7.53
C PRO A 221 -12.08 6.47 6.37
N LYS A 222 -13.42 6.55 6.40
CA LYS A 222 -14.20 7.25 5.36
C LYS A 222 -13.82 8.73 5.21
N SER A 223 -13.25 9.33 6.25
CA SER A 223 -12.69 10.69 6.21
C SER A 223 -11.51 10.81 5.24
N PHE A 224 -10.73 9.75 5.02
CA PHE A 224 -9.56 9.78 4.15
C PHE A 224 -9.99 9.85 2.70
N ALA A 225 -10.92 8.98 2.28
CA ALA A 225 -11.50 9.02 0.94
C ALA A 225 -12.20 10.37 0.65
N LYS A 226 -12.77 11.05 1.65
CA LYS A 226 -13.37 12.38 1.47
C LYS A 226 -12.36 13.53 1.47
N SER A 227 -11.11 13.28 1.84
CA SER A 227 -10.08 14.31 1.91
C SER A 227 -9.59 14.72 0.53
N GLU A 228 -9.05 15.94 0.42
CA GLU A 228 -8.37 16.41 -0.79
C GLU A 228 -7.10 15.60 -1.11
N TRP A 229 -6.54 14.90 -0.13
CA TRP A 229 -5.30 14.13 -0.25
C TRP A 229 -5.50 12.77 -0.92
N ALA A 230 -6.70 12.19 -0.87
CA ALA A 230 -6.98 10.91 -1.52
C ALA A 230 -6.82 10.94 -3.06
N PRO A 231 -7.44 11.88 -3.80
CA PRO A 231 -7.24 11.97 -5.24
C PRO A 231 -5.79 12.35 -5.62
N GLU A 232 -5.11 13.15 -4.81
CA GLU A 232 -3.69 13.49 -5.01
C GLU A 232 -2.77 12.27 -4.77
N ALA A 233 -3.06 11.45 -3.76
CA ALA A 233 -2.34 10.20 -3.48
C ALA A 233 -2.50 9.19 -4.63
N LEU A 234 -3.70 9.07 -5.20
CA LEU A 234 -3.94 8.26 -6.39
C LEU A 234 -3.15 8.77 -7.60
N LEU A 235 -3.11 10.10 -7.80
CA LEU A 235 -2.36 10.70 -8.89
C LEU A 235 -0.86 10.40 -8.73
N LYS A 236 -0.31 10.56 -7.54
CA LYS A 236 1.09 10.20 -7.25
C LYS A 236 1.34 8.69 -7.37
N SER A 237 0.38 7.86 -6.99
CA SER A 237 0.44 6.41 -7.19
C SER A 237 0.54 6.05 -8.67
N SER A 238 -0.21 6.73 -9.55
CA SER A 238 -0.07 6.52 -11.00
C SER A 238 1.32 6.86 -11.52
N GLU A 239 1.95 7.92 -11.00
CA GLU A 239 3.33 8.30 -11.35
C GLU A 239 4.35 7.26 -10.86
N CYS A 240 4.14 6.71 -9.65
CA CYS A 240 4.92 5.59 -9.14
C CYS A 240 4.79 4.36 -10.03
N PHE A 241 3.56 4.00 -10.44
CA PHE A 241 3.32 2.85 -11.31
C PHE A 241 4.00 3.01 -12.68
N ASP A 242 3.95 4.20 -13.27
CA ASP A 242 4.69 4.50 -14.49
C ASP A 242 6.21 4.34 -14.31
N ALA A 243 6.75 4.87 -13.21
CA ALA A 243 8.18 4.75 -12.89
C ALA A 243 8.59 3.28 -12.70
N LEU A 244 7.68 2.44 -12.20
CA LEU A 244 7.86 1.00 -12.05
C LEU A 244 7.52 0.20 -13.33
N LYS A 245 7.19 0.87 -14.44
CA LYS A 245 6.77 0.27 -15.72
C LYS A 245 5.47 -0.56 -15.64
N MET A 246 4.67 -0.32 -14.61
CA MET A 246 3.36 -0.92 -14.35
C MET A 246 2.26 -0.10 -15.03
N ARG A 247 2.25 -0.14 -16.37
CA ARG A 247 1.47 0.78 -17.20
C ARG A 247 -0.05 0.57 -17.06
N GLU A 248 -0.50 -0.67 -16.87
CA GLU A 248 -1.92 -0.96 -16.67
C GLU A 248 -2.40 -0.46 -15.30
N GLU A 249 -1.61 -0.65 -14.26
CA GLU A 249 -1.89 -0.18 -12.91
C GLU A 249 -1.90 1.35 -12.84
N ALA A 250 -1.00 2.01 -13.56
CA ALA A 250 -1.01 3.46 -13.72
C ALA A 250 -2.31 3.94 -14.39
N ARG A 251 -2.74 3.27 -15.48
CA ARG A 251 -4.00 3.57 -16.16
C ARG A 251 -5.20 3.39 -15.24
N LEU A 252 -5.28 2.27 -14.52
CA LEU A 252 -6.37 1.99 -13.57
C LEU A 252 -6.44 3.02 -12.45
N ALA A 253 -5.29 3.40 -11.88
CA ALA A 253 -5.25 4.45 -10.86
C ALA A 253 -5.78 5.80 -11.40
N LEU A 254 -5.45 6.16 -12.64
CA LEU A 254 -5.96 7.38 -13.27
C LEU A 254 -7.46 7.30 -13.58
N GLU A 255 -7.96 6.15 -14.01
CA GLU A 255 -9.40 5.92 -14.24
C GLU A 255 -10.19 6.03 -12.93
N GLU A 256 -9.67 5.47 -11.85
CA GLU A 256 -10.25 5.58 -10.51
C GLU A 256 -10.41 7.04 -10.08
N ILE A 257 -9.40 7.90 -10.31
CA ILE A 257 -9.51 9.34 -9.99
C ILE A 257 -10.66 9.99 -10.76
N VAL A 258 -10.81 9.66 -12.04
CA VAL A 258 -11.85 10.26 -12.89
C VAL A 258 -13.24 9.79 -12.48
N ASN A 259 -13.38 8.53 -12.07
CA ASN A 259 -14.65 7.93 -11.69
C ASN A 259 -15.08 8.36 -10.27
N THR A 260 -14.16 8.30 -9.32
CA THR A 260 -14.44 8.49 -7.90
C THR A 260 -14.29 9.95 -7.46
N TYR A 261 -13.42 10.72 -8.13
CA TYR A 261 -13.13 12.12 -7.78
C TYR A 261 -13.29 13.10 -8.96
N PRO A 262 -14.39 13.08 -9.72
CA PRO A 262 -14.52 13.80 -11.00
C PRO A 262 -14.37 15.32 -10.92
N LYS A 263 -14.59 15.92 -9.73
CA LYS A 263 -14.51 17.38 -9.48
C LYS A 263 -13.14 17.82 -8.94
N SER A 264 -12.25 16.89 -8.63
CA SER A 264 -10.92 17.21 -8.07
C SER A 264 -9.98 17.83 -9.12
N PRO A 265 -8.99 18.64 -8.70
CA PRO A 265 -7.89 19.05 -9.58
C PRO A 265 -7.16 17.86 -10.21
N ALA A 266 -6.89 16.82 -9.40
CA ALA A 266 -6.28 15.57 -9.86
C ALA A 266 -7.05 14.91 -11.01
N ALA A 267 -8.39 14.96 -11.04
CA ALA A 267 -9.18 14.39 -12.13
C ALA A 267 -8.96 15.11 -13.47
N LYS A 268 -8.67 16.41 -13.48
CA LYS A 268 -8.30 17.13 -14.71
C LYS A 268 -6.97 16.60 -15.24
N THR A 269 -5.98 16.48 -14.36
CA THR A 269 -4.66 15.91 -14.70
C THR A 269 -4.79 14.45 -15.15
N ALA A 270 -5.63 13.66 -14.49
CA ALA A 270 -5.82 12.26 -14.80
C ALA A 270 -6.45 12.05 -16.19
N LYS A 271 -7.48 12.83 -16.53
CA LYS A 271 -8.08 12.84 -17.88
C LYS A 271 -7.03 13.16 -18.95
N ALA A 272 -6.18 14.16 -18.70
CA ALA A 272 -5.12 14.52 -19.64
C ALA A 272 -4.12 13.36 -19.83
N LYS A 273 -3.65 12.75 -18.73
CA LYS A 273 -2.70 11.61 -18.79
C LYS A 273 -3.30 10.37 -19.47
N LEU A 274 -4.57 10.06 -19.24
CA LEU A 274 -5.25 8.89 -19.82
C LEU A 274 -5.25 8.87 -21.35
N THR A 275 -5.17 10.03 -22.01
CA THR A 275 -5.09 10.09 -23.47
C THR A 275 -3.83 9.39 -24.01
N SER A 276 -2.72 9.45 -23.27
CA SER A 276 -1.45 8.80 -23.62
C SER A 276 -1.46 7.27 -23.47
N TYR A 277 -2.43 6.73 -22.71
CA TYR A 277 -2.62 5.28 -22.56
C TYR A 277 -3.56 4.70 -23.63
N LYS A 278 -4.51 5.50 -24.12
CA LYS A 278 -5.50 5.07 -25.13
C LYS A 278 -4.95 5.03 -26.54
N THR A 279 -3.89 5.79 -26.84
CA THR A 279 -3.24 5.74 -28.15
C THR A 279 -2.26 4.57 -28.21
N PRO A 280 -2.47 3.56 -29.09
CA PRO A 280 -1.41 2.62 -29.40
C PRO A 280 -0.25 3.42 -30.00
N LYS A 281 0.95 3.24 -29.45
CA LYS A 281 2.18 3.81 -29.95
C LYS A 281 2.41 3.24 -31.37
N LYS A 282 1.84 3.87 -32.40
CA LYS A 282 2.21 3.61 -33.80
C LYS A 282 3.71 3.85 -33.88
N GLY A 283 4.46 2.76 -33.99
CA GLY A 283 5.91 2.80 -34.17
C GLY A 283 6.23 3.74 -35.32
N LYS A 284 7.03 4.76 -35.04
CA LYS A 284 7.86 5.38 -36.08
C LYS A 284 8.89 4.32 -36.45
N GLY A 285 8.54 3.49 -37.43
CA GLY A 285 9.51 2.79 -38.25
C GLY A 285 10.26 3.84 -39.06
N ARG A 286 11.57 3.92 -38.83
CA ARG A 286 12.55 4.41 -39.79
C ARG A 286 13.79 3.56 -39.61
#